data_AF-A0A846G7H9-F1
#
_entry.id   AF-A0A846G7H9-F1
#
_cell.length_a   1.000
_cell.length_b   1.000
_cell.length_c   1.000
_cell.angle_alpha   90.00
_cell.angle_beta   90.00
_cell.angle_gamma   90.00
#
_symmetry.space_group_name_H-M   'P 1'
#
loop_
_entity.id
_entity.type
_entity.pdbx_description
1 polymer ?
#
loop_
_entity_poly.entity_id
_entity_poly.type
_entity_poly.pdbx_seq_one_letter_code
_entity_poly.pdbx_strand_id
1 'polypeptide(L)'
;MEDYQAAFLERYSDTEILDKSGRKIGAMHFGGVTIECLLKAMIFATLPNSATREWKTDNNNPGHTFTNPGHSYTEALKRHNKLKSRIDKFPQVRKWLDEIENPMGQHFIDIRYFAIEANNVNSKNWFNTYQKLIGWLQKQATTL
;
A
#
# COMPACT_ATOMS: atom_id res chain seq x y z
N MET A 1 -7.28 -6.99 16.87
CA MET A 1 -6.21 -7.39 15.92
C MET A 1 -6.50 -6.70 14.60
N GLU A 2 -5.50 -6.05 13.99
CA GLU A 2 -5.71 -5.26 12.76
C GLU A 2 -5.92 -6.20 11.56
N ASP A 3 -7.11 -6.18 10.96
CA ASP A 3 -7.41 -6.95 9.76
C ASP A 3 -7.07 -6.15 8.50
N TYR A 4 -5.80 -6.20 8.10
CA TYR A 4 -5.32 -5.48 6.91
C TYR A 4 -5.90 -6.03 5.60
N GLN A 5 -6.36 -7.29 5.57
CA GLN A 5 -7.00 -7.85 4.39
C GLN A 5 -8.39 -7.26 4.19
N ALA A 6 -9.19 -7.20 5.27
CA ALA A 6 -10.49 -6.52 5.24
C ALA A 6 -10.32 -5.02 4.96
N ALA A 7 -9.36 -4.36 5.64
CA ALA A 7 -9.07 -2.95 5.40
C ALA A 7 -8.67 -2.69 3.94
N PHE A 8 -7.86 -3.56 3.32
CA PHE A 8 -7.52 -3.46 1.90
C PHE A 8 -8.77 -3.45 1.00
N LEU A 9 -9.74 -4.35 1.24
CA LEU A 9 -10.96 -4.44 0.43
C LEU A 9 -11.83 -3.19 0.54
N GLU A 10 -12.02 -2.69 1.77
CA GLU A 10 -12.79 -1.46 2.01
C GLU A 10 -12.10 -0.25 1.39
N ARG A 11 -10.77 -0.11 1.58
CA ARG A 11 -10.00 1.02 1.03
C ARG A 11 -9.93 1.00 -0.50
N TYR A 12 -9.88 -0.19 -1.10
CA TYR A 12 -10.00 -0.34 -2.55
C TYR A 12 -11.34 0.22 -3.06
N SER A 13 -12.45 -0.17 -2.42
CA SER A 13 -13.78 0.34 -2.75
C SER A 13 -13.87 1.87 -2.58
N ASP A 14 -13.38 2.39 -1.45
CA ASP A 14 -13.33 3.83 -1.19
C ASP A 14 -12.56 4.59 -2.28
N THR A 15 -11.40 4.05 -2.68
CA THR A 15 -10.56 4.64 -3.74
C THR A 15 -11.31 4.75 -5.06
N GLU A 16 -12.01 3.68 -5.47
CA GLU A 16 -12.78 3.68 -6.71
C GLU A 16 -13.96 4.67 -6.68
N ILE A 17 -14.69 4.73 -5.56
CA ILE A 17 -15.83 5.64 -5.40
C ILE A 17 -15.35 7.10 -5.43
N LEU A 18 -14.24 7.40 -4.77
CA LEU A 18 -13.67 8.74 -4.74
C LEU A 18 -13.15 9.18 -6.11
N ASP A 19 -12.50 8.30 -6.86
CA ASP A 19 -12.06 8.60 -8.24
C ASP A 19 -13.28 8.88 -9.14
N LYS A 20 -14.29 7.99 -9.13
CA LYS A 20 -15.53 8.13 -9.91
C LYS A 20 -16.31 9.41 -9.57
N SER A 21 -16.27 9.85 -8.32
CA SER A 21 -16.93 11.09 -7.87
C SER A 21 -16.09 12.37 -8.08
N GLY A 22 -14.89 12.26 -8.67
CA GLY A 22 -14.00 13.40 -8.92
C GLY A 22 -13.30 13.94 -7.68
N ARG A 23 -13.31 13.21 -6.56
CA ARG A 23 -12.65 13.57 -5.29
C ARG A 23 -11.19 13.12 -5.30
N LYS A 24 -10.40 13.75 -6.19
CA LYS A 24 -9.03 13.34 -6.56
C LYS A 24 -8.06 13.18 -5.39
N ILE A 25 -7.98 14.17 -4.49
CA ILE A 25 -7.09 14.09 -3.32
C ILE A 25 -7.50 12.95 -2.39
N GLY A 26 -8.81 12.75 -2.22
CA GLY A 26 -9.35 11.61 -1.48
C GLY A 26 -8.97 10.29 -2.14
N ALA A 27 -9.14 10.17 -3.45
CA ALA A 27 -8.78 8.98 -4.21
C ALA A 27 -7.27 8.68 -4.12
N MET A 28 -6.40 9.70 -4.24
CA MET A 28 -4.95 9.53 -4.09
C MET A 28 -4.56 9.09 -2.69
N HIS A 29 -5.16 9.70 -1.66
CA HIS A 29 -4.90 9.35 -0.28
C HIS A 29 -5.31 7.90 0.01
N PHE A 30 -6.56 7.56 -0.28
CA PHE A 30 -7.09 6.23 0.01
C PHE A 30 -6.49 5.15 -0.89
N GLY A 31 -6.13 5.45 -2.13
CA GLY A 31 -5.44 4.49 -2.98
C GLY A 31 -4.02 4.23 -2.48
N GLY A 32 -3.35 5.22 -1.91
CA GLY A 32 -2.10 5.00 -1.18
C GLY A 32 -2.29 4.08 0.03
N VAL A 33 -3.28 4.39 0.88
CA VAL A 33 -3.64 3.52 2.03
C VAL A 33 -4.03 2.11 1.57
N THR A 34 -4.68 1.95 0.42
CA THR A 34 -5.04 0.64 -0.13
C THR A 34 -3.80 -0.21 -0.40
N ILE A 35 -2.77 0.36 -1.04
CA ILE A 35 -1.51 -0.35 -1.31
C ILE A 35 -0.80 -0.65 0.01
N GLU A 36 -0.77 0.28 0.96
CA GLU A 36 -0.21 0.04 2.30
C GLU A 36 -0.86 -1.16 2.99
N CYS A 37 -2.20 -1.20 3.04
CA CYS A 37 -2.95 -2.30 3.64
C CYS A 37 -2.65 -3.64 2.93
N LEU A 38 -2.58 -3.65 1.59
CA LEU A 38 -2.22 -4.85 0.85
C LEU A 38 -0.81 -5.34 1.20
N LEU A 39 0.18 -4.45 1.24
CA LEU A 39 1.56 -4.82 1.60
C LEU A 39 1.63 -5.37 3.04
N LYS A 40 0.91 -4.76 3.98
CA LYS A 40 0.82 -5.23 5.37
C LYS A 40 0.14 -6.60 5.47
N ALA A 41 -0.94 -6.82 4.72
CA ALA A 41 -1.60 -8.12 4.64
C ALA A 41 -0.66 -9.20 4.07
N MET A 42 0.10 -8.88 3.02
CA MET A 42 1.11 -9.78 2.46
C MET A 42 2.22 -10.12 3.47
N ILE A 43 2.70 -9.15 4.27
CA ILE A 43 3.66 -9.44 5.35
C ILE A 43 3.06 -10.42 6.36
N PHE A 44 1.83 -10.17 6.83
CA PHE A 44 1.18 -11.07 7.78
C PHE A 44 0.88 -12.46 7.22
N ALA A 45 0.67 -12.59 5.91
CA ALA A 45 0.54 -13.89 5.26
C ALA A 45 1.82 -14.74 5.31
N THR A 46 2.99 -14.12 5.55
CA THR A 46 4.27 -14.85 5.70
C THR A 46 4.53 -15.35 7.13
N LEU A 47 3.69 -14.98 8.10
CA LEU A 47 3.88 -15.40 9.48
C LEU A 47 3.64 -16.90 9.64
N PRO A 48 4.39 -17.57 10.55
CA PRO A 48 4.11 -18.97 10.87
C PRO A 48 2.74 -19.10 11.54
N ASN A 49 2.07 -20.23 11.36
CA ASN A 49 0.74 -20.49 11.96
C ASN A 49 0.72 -20.38 13.49
N SER A 50 1.87 -20.54 14.14
CA SER A 50 2.03 -20.40 15.59
C SER A 50 2.15 -18.95 16.07
N ALA A 51 2.31 -17.98 15.17
CA ALA A 51 2.43 -16.57 15.52
C ALA A 51 1.08 -15.87 15.50
N THR A 52 0.94 -14.84 16.34
CA THR A 52 -0.22 -13.95 16.34
C THR A 52 -0.08 -12.92 15.22
N ARG A 53 -1.20 -12.50 14.59
CA ARG A 53 -1.19 -11.46 13.55
C ARG A 53 -1.21 -10.06 14.16
N GLU A 54 -0.17 -9.73 14.91
CA GLU A 54 -0.01 -8.41 15.52
C GLU A 54 1.44 -7.95 15.36
N TRP A 55 1.68 -6.65 15.21
CA TRP A 55 3.06 -6.15 15.11
C TRP A 55 3.83 -6.37 16.41
N LYS A 56 5.12 -6.71 16.29
CA LYS A 56 6.05 -6.71 17.42
C LYS A 56 6.23 -5.27 17.91
N THR A 57 6.14 -5.10 19.23
CA THR A 57 6.46 -3.90 20.00
C THR A 57 7.39 -4.29 21.14
N ASP A 58 7.90 -3.33 21.90
CA ASP A 58 8.75 -3.63 23.06
C ASP A 58 7.98 -4.36 24.19
N ASN A 59 6.65 -4.22 24.20
CA ASN A 59 5.78 -4.70 25.27
C ASN A 59 5.05 -6.01 24.95
N ASN A 60 5.27 -6.64 23.78
CA ASN A 60 4.63 -7.90 23.41
C ASN A 60 5.63 -8.92 22.82
N ASN A 61 5.19 -10.17 22.64
CA ASN A 61 5.92 -11.19 21.90
C ASN A 61 4.95 -12.03 21.03
N PRO A 62 4.70 -11.60 19.78
CA PRO A 62 3.74 -12.26 18.90
C PRO A 62 4.25 -13.56 18.25
N GLY A 63 5.45 -14.02 18.63
CA GLY A 63 6.09 -15.18 18.00
C GLY A 63 6.77 -14.87 16.66
N HIS A 64 7.03 -13.58 16.37
CA HIS A 64 7.80 -13.13 15.21
C HIS A 64 8.54 -11.80 15.51
N THR A 65 9.41 -11.37 14.59
CA THR A 65 10.25 -10.15 14.76
C THR A 65 9.78 -8.94 13.95
N PHE A 66 8.73 -9.07 13.14
CA PHE A 66 8.24 -7.95 12.32
C PHE A 66 7.59 -6.84 13.15
N THR A 67 8.11 -5.62 12.99
CA THR A 67 7.55 -4.37 13.54
C THR A 67 6.72 -3.65 12.48
N ASN A 68 5.79 -2.80 12.91
CA ASN A 68 4.93 -2.05 12.00
C ASN A 68 5.77 -1.14 11.07
N PRO A 69 5.63 -1.23 9.74
CA PRO A 69 6.36 -0.36 8.80
C PRO A 69 5.84 1.08 8.74
N GLY A 70 4.81 1.44 9.50
CA GLY A 70 4.14 2.73 9.38
C GLY A 70 3.46 2.84 8.02
N HIS A 71 3.60 4.00 7.37
CA HIS A 71 2.97 4.29 6.09
C HIS A 71 3.92 4.18 4.89
N SER A 72 5.19 3.81 5.09
CA SER A 72 6.15 3.71 3.98
C SER A 72 6.14 2.35 3.30
N TYR A 73 6.02 2.34 1.98
CA TYR A 73 6.11 1.13 1.16
C TYR A 73 7.52 0.57 1.18
N THR A 74 8.54 1.42 1.16
CA THR A 74 9.94 0.97 1.27
C THR A 74 10.17 0.22 2.58
N GLU A 75 9.64 0.74 3.68
CA GLU A 75 9.69 0.05 4.97
C GLU A 75 8.90 -1.26 4.95
N ALA A 76 7.69 -1.29 4.38
CA ALA A 76 6.91 -2.52 4.24
C ALA A 76 7.68 -3.59 3.45
N LEU A 77 8.33 -3.21 2.33
CA LEU A 77 9.10 -4.14 1.51
C LEU A 77 10.32 -4.72 2.23
N LYS A 78 10.96 -3.98 3.13
CA LYS A 78 12.05 -4.52 3.99
C LYS A 78 11.58 -5.66 4.90
N ARG A 79 10.28 -5.74 5.20
CA ARG A 79 9.67 -6.83 5.99
C ARG A 79 9.16 -7.99 5.13
N HIS A 80 9.25 -7.89 3.79
CA HIS A 80 8.86 -8.95 2.87
C HIS A 80 9.94 -9.21 1.79
N ASN A 81 11.04 -9.85 2.18
CA ASN A 81 12.23 -10.04 1.33
C ASN A 81 11.95 -10.65 -0.05
N LYS A 82 11.08 -11.66 -0.14
CA LYS A 82 10.72 -12.28 -1.44
C LYS A 82 10.04 -11.28 -2.39
N LEU A 83 9.07 -10.52 -1.90
CA LEU A 83 8.37 -9.49 -2.67
C LEU A 83 9.33 -8.38 -3.10
N LYS A 84 10.17 -7.89 -2.16
CA LYS A 84 11.22 -6.91 -2.46
C LYS A 84 12.13 -7.40 -3.59
N SER A 85 12.65 -8.61 -3.49
CA SER A 85 13.51 -9.20 -4.52
C SER A 85 12.82 -9.31 -5.88
N ARG A 86 11.51 -9.62 -5.89
CA ARG A 86 10.74 -9.66 -7.14
C ARG A 86 10.57 -8.27 -7.74
N ILE A 87 10.21 -7.26 -6.94
CA ILE A 87 10.09 -5.86 -7.38
C ILE A 87 11.42 -5.31 -7.91
N ASP A 88 12.54 -5.65 -7.27
CA ASP A 88 13.89 -5.22 -7.69
C ASP A 88 14.25 -5.69 -9.11
N LYS A 89 13.61 -6.76 -9.61
CA LYS A 89 13.76 -7.27 -10.98
C LYS A 89 12.87 -6.57 -12.01
N PHE A 90 11.90 -5.76 -11.57
CA PHE A 90 10.94 -5.05 -12.42
C PHE A 90 10.97 -3.55 -12.11
N PRO A 91 11.92 -2.79 -12.70
CA PRO A 91 12.08 -1.36 -12.43
C PRO A 91 10.78 -0.55 -12.63
N GLN A 92 9.90 -0.97 -13.55
CA GLN A 92 8.63 -0.29 -13.76
C GLN A 92 7.69 -0.40 -12.55
N VAL A 93 7.72 -1.53 -11.83
CA VAL A 93 6.89 -1.72 -10.63
C VAL A 93 7.40 -0.85 -9.49
N ARG A 94 8.73 -0.72 -9.37
CA ARG A 94 9.35 0.20 -8.40
C ARG A 94 8.97 1.66 -8.70
N LYS A 95 8.93 2.05 -9.97
CA LYS A 95 8.42 3.37 -10.38
C LYS A 95 6.95 3.57 -10.02
N TRP A 96 6.10 2.56 -10.25
CA TRP A 96 4.69 2.64 -9.85
C TRP A 96 4.52 2.78 -8.35
N LEU A 97 5.31 2.06 -7.54
CA LEU A 97 5.28 2.22 -6.08
C LEU A 97 5.59 3.66 -5.66
N ASP A 98 6.64 4.26 -6.22
CA ASP A 98 7.01 5.64 -5.92
C ASP A 98 5.92 6.64 -6.36
N GLU A 99 5.35 6.47 -7.55
CA GLU A 99 4.25 7.32 -8.04
C GLU A 99 3.00 7.25 -7.12
N ILE A 100 2.72 6.08 -6.54
CA ILE A 100 1.57 5.89 -5.64
C ILE A 100 1.87 6.29 -4.20
N GLU A 101 3.11 6.11 -3.72
CA GLU A 101 3.55 6.56 -2.40
C GLU A 101 3.59 8.09 -2.34
N ASN A 102 4.01 8.72 -3.45
CA ASN A 102 4.29 10.15 -3.55
C ASN A 102 3.44 10.87 -4.64
N PRO A 103 2.09 10.84 -4.56
CA PRO A 103 1.25 11.59 -5.48
C PRO A 103 1.63 13.08 -5.51
N MET A 104 1.87 13.62 -6.71
CA MET A 104 2.26 15.02 -6.92
C MET A 104 3.54 15.42 -6.15
N GLY A 105 4.43 14.46 -5.87
CA GLY A 105 5.67 14.69 -5.13
C GLY A 105 5.49 14.85 -3.63
N GLN A 106 4.32 14.50 -3.09
CA GLN A 106 4.03 14.52 -1.65
C GLN A 106 3.53 13.15 -1.22
N HIS A 107 3.88 12.72 -0.01
CA HIS A 107 3.45 11.43 0.51
C HIS A 107 1.91 11.36 0.60
N PHE A 108 1.31 10.21 0.28
CA PHE A 108 -0.17 10.07 0.21
C PHE A 108 -0.88 10.36 1.54
N ILE A 109 -0.18 10.28 2.67
CA ILE A 109 -0.70 10.69 3.99
C ILE A 109 -0.77 12.22 4.12
N ASP A 110 0.19 12.92 3.54
CA ASP A 110 0.41 14.35 3.77
C ASP A 110 -0.41 15.21 2.81
N ILE A 111 -0.75 14.70 1.61
CA ILE A 111 -1.61 15.40 0.63
C ILE A 111 -2.96 15.86 1.19
N ARG A 112 -3.42 15.27 2.31
CA ARG A 112 -4.65 15.69 3.01
C ARG A 112 -4.55 17.07 3.65
N TYR A 113 -3.34 17.50 3.98
CA TYR A 113 -3.08 18.77 4.67
C TYR A 113 -2.67 19.89 3.73
N PHE A 114 -2.51 19.60 2.44
CA PHE A 114 -2.14 20.57 1.43
C PHE A 114 -3.36 20.99 0.61
N ALA A 115 -3.55 22.30 0.44
CA ALA A 115 -4.54 22.87 -0.48
C ALA A 115 -4.06 22.81 -1.94
N ILE A 116 -3.59 21.63 -2.38
CA ILE A 116 -3.12 21.40 -3.74
C ILE A 116 -4.27 20.82 -4.56
N GLU A 117 -4.58 21.45 -5.69
CA GLU A 117 -5.52 20.87 -6.64
C GLU A 117 -4.80 19.93 -7.62
N ALA A 118 -5.16 18.64 -7.56
CA ALA A 118 -4.79 17.71 -8.62
C ALA A 118 -5.51 18.07 -9.92
N ASN A 119 -4.76 18.38 -10.99
CA ASN A 119 -5.36 18.53 -12.31
C ASN A 119 -5.87 17.16 -12.84
N ASN A 120 -6.79 17.19 -13.80
CA ASN A 120 -7.44 15.98 -14.32
C ASN A 120 -6.45 15.00 -14.96
N VAL A 121 -5.41 15.51 -15.63
CA VAL A 121 -4.41 14.69 -16.32
C VAL A 121 -3.57 13.90 -15.31
N ASN A 122 -3.07 14.59 -14.28
CA ASN A 122 -2.27 13.99 -13.21
C ASN A 122 -3.08 12.95 -12.45
N SER A 123 -4.34 13.26 -12.11
CA SER A 123 -5.22 12.31 -11.41
C SER A 123 -5.49 11.04 -12.22
N LYS A 124 -5.81 11.18 -13.51
CA LYS A 124 -6.08 10.02 -14.38
C LYS A 124 -4.83 9.16 -14.59
N ASN A 125 -3.67 9.80 -14.78
CA ASN A 125 -2.40 9.07 -14.92
C ASN A 125 -2.05 8.32 -13.65
N TRP A 126 -2.18 8.97 -12.49
CA TRP A 126 -1.97 8.36 -11.19
C TRP A 126 -2.90 7.17 -10.97
N PHE A 127 -4.20 7.31 -11.24
CA PHE A 127 -5.17 6.23 -11.06
C PHE A 127 -4.90 5.05 -12.00
N ASN A 128 -4.47 5.31 -13.24
CA ASN A 128 -4.03 4.26 -14.15
C ASN A 128 -2.79 3.52 -13.63
N THR A 129 -1.81 4.22 -13.05
CA THR A 129 -0.66 3.59 -12.38
C THR A 129 -1.12 2.76 -11.19
N TYR A 130 -2.04 3.29 -10.37
CA TYR A 130 -2.61 2.60 -9.21
C TYR A 130 -3.24 1.26 -9.61
N GLN A 131 -4.08 1.26 -10.65
CA GLN A 131 -4.74 0.05 -11.17
C GLN A 131 -3.73 -0.99 -11.69
N LYS A 132 -2.63 -0.55 -12.32
CA LYS A 132 -1.56 -1.45 -12.75
C LYS A 132 -0.81 -2.05 -11.56
N LEU A 133 -0.48 -1.22 -10.56
CA LEU A 133 0.25 -1.64 -9.38
C LEU A 133 -0.55 -2.63 -8.53
N ILE A 134 -1.81 -2.31 -8.22
CA ILE A 134 -2.67 -3.18 -7.41
C ILE A 134 -2.90 -4.52 -8.10
N GLY A 135 -3.19 -4.52 -9.40
CA GLY A 135 -3.35 -5.74 -10.18
C GLY A 135 -2.07 -6.59 -10.23
N TRP A 136 -0.90 -5.94 -10.26
CA TRP A 136 0.38 -6.66 -10.17
C TRP A 136 0.61 -7.25 -8.77
N LEU A 137 0.37 -6.50 -7.70
CA LEU A 137 0.56 -6.93 -6.32
C LEU A 137 -0.40 -8.06 -5.94
N GLN A 138 -1.67 -7.99 -6.33
CA GLN A 138 -2.65 -9.06 -6.10
C GLN A 138 -2.21 -10.38 -6.75
N LYS A 139 -1.64 -10.33 -7.97
CA LYS A 139 -1.04 -11.53 -8.60
C LYS A 139 0.13 -12.07 -7.79
N GLN A 140 0.95 -11.19 -7.20
CA GLN A 140 2.07 -11.64 -6.36
C GLN A 140 1.59 -12.28 -5.06
N ALA A 141 0.54 -11.75 -4.45
CA ALA A 141 -0.04 -12.31 -3.23
C ALA A 141 -0.53 -13.76 -3.41
N THR A 142 -0.88 -14.16 -4.63
CA THR A 142 -1.28 -15.54 -4.95
C THR A 142 -0.13 -16.48 -5.34
N THR A 143 1.09 -15.95 -5.57
CA THR A 143 2.21 -16.70 -6.18
C THR A 143 3.52 -16.63 -5.38
N LEU A 144 3.50 -16.07 -4.17
CA LEU A 144 4.65 -15.92 -3.26
C LEU A 144 4.49 -16.82 -2.03
#